data_AF-A0A938LJC3-F1
#
_entry.id   AF-A0A938LJC3-F1
#
_cell.length_a   1.000
_cell.length_b   1.000
_cell.length_c   1.000
_cell.angle_alpha   90.00
_cell.angle_beta   90.00
_cell.angle_gamma   90.00
#
_symmetry.space_group_name_H-M   'P 1'
#
loop_
_entity.id
_entity.type
_entity.pdbx_description
1 polymer ?
#
loop_
_entity_poly.entity_id
_entity_poly.type
_entity_poly.pdbx_seq_one_letter_code
_entity_poly.pdbx_strand_id
1 'polypeptide(L)'
;MDSKAKRRLIVLGAASALATAGTVALAVRASGELWGWAVAAATSPLAMKCLAVMVAGVVALGVVLALLVKVRPSARPVRVRALHGDQGGTAAIEMALVFPFGLMIFLMVTQAAILFNANMVVHYATFCAARVATVVVPLDLATEEGRNLVLNPALSPGSSEKLEMIRRAAVVALMPISASLKSTAGGVGDSGGTAIQNESSSAFKRLGAEDKRPWFYMLSTKPSYSPWFKRAKAQYDYANGEITAQGGKVLVTQVELMKPEHWRTPPSPHRWDHNRIDGGFTEGDWDPQNVSNLHEDCPYPGGYTEWRDMGGYYDRFHVPRCNFQLDRMDYHYHEDLNVRVTYQFLLEVPYANRFLGEEAQVAGRDGKEFATEIRVIVSLSNEGGPEVRPKDYNR
;
A
#
# COMPACT_ATOMS: atom_id res chain seq x y z
N MET A 1 23.59 13.39 54.72
CA MET A 1 22.17 12.98 54.67
C MET A 1 22.01 11.74 55.52
N ASP A 2 21.13 11.79 56.51
CA ASP A 2 20.82 10.66 57.38
C ASP A 2 20.28 9.48 56.55
N SER A 3 20.59 8.23 56.95
CA SER A 3 20.24 7.02 56.18
C SER A 3 18.72 6.90 55.97
N LYS A 4 17.94 7.46 56.90
CA LYS A 4 16.49 7.61 56.81
C LYS A 4 16.03 8.48 55.65
N ALA A 5 16.75 9.55 55.31
CA ALA A 5 16.39 10.45 54.21
C ALA A 5 16.58 9.79 52.83
N LYS A 6 17.62 8.96 52.67
CA LYS A 6 17.82 8.17 51.43
C LYS A 6 16.70 7.15 51.23
N ARG A 7 16.26 6.46 52.28
CA ARG A 7 15.14 5.50 52.19
C ARG A 7 13.83 6.19 51.82
N ARG A 8 13.55 7.38 52.37
CA ARG A 8 12.34 8.14 52.02
C ARG A 8 12.30 8.57 50.55
N LEU A 9 13.43 9.02 49.99
CA LEU A 9 13.48 9.45 48.59
C LEU A 9 13.25 8.29 47.61
N ILE A 10 13.81 7.12 47.90
CA ILE A 10 13.62 5.91 47.08
C ILE A 10 12.14 5.44 47.14
N VAL A 11 11.53 5.47 48.33
CA VAL A 11 10.12 5.08 48.50
C VAL A 11 9.18 6.07 47.80
N LEU A 12 9.45 7.37 47.87
CA LEU A 12 8.67 8.40 47.17
C LEU A 12 8.77 8.29 45.64
N GLY A 13 9.97 8.00 45.12
CA GLY A 13 10.17 7.78 43.68
C GLY A 13 9.38 6.57 43.18
N ALA A 14 9.49 5.43 43.88
CA ALA A 14 8.76 4.20 43.55
C ALA A 14 7.23 4.38 43.66
N ALA A 15 6.76 5.10 44.68
CA ALA A 15 5.34 5.39 44.86
C ALA A 15 4.78 6.26 43.73
N SER A 16 5.53 7.28 43.26
CA SER A 16 5.06 8.13 42.16
C SER A 16 4.95 7.36 40.83
N ALA A 17 5.88 6.44 40.57
CA ALA A 17 5.88 5.61 39.36
C ALA A 17 4.73 4.58 39.36
N LEU A 18 4.43 3.99 40.53
CA LEU A 18 3.27 3.10 40.68
C LEU A 18 1.95 3.87 40.59
N ALA A 19 1.90 5.10 41.10
CA ALA A 19 0.71 5.94 41.00
C ALA A 19 0.40 6.35 39.57
N THR A 20 1.41 6.73 38.77
CA THR A 20 1.20 7.05 37.34
C THR A 20 0.85 5.83 36.49
N ALA A 21 1.45 4.67 36.77
CA ALA A 21 1.04 3.42 36.10
C ALA A 21 -0.41 3.04 36.46
N GLY A 22 -0.80 3.20 37.72
CA GLY A 22 -2.15 2.90 38.21
C GLY A 22 -3.21 3.83 37.63
N THR A 23 -2.93 5.14 37.51
CA THR A 23 -3.87 6.10 36.92
C THR A 23 -4.07 5.89 35.43
N VAL A 24 -3.02 5.54 34.68
CA VAL A 24 -3.14 5.19 33.25
C VAL A 24 -3.97 3.91 33.09
N ALA A 25 -3.72 2.87 33.90
CA ALA A 25 -4.49 1.62 33.83
C ALA A 25 -5.97 1.82 34.21
N LEU A 26 -6.27 2.66 35.20
CA LEU A 26 -7.64 3.01 35.59
C LEU A 26 -8.33 3.87 34.53
N ALA A 27 -7.63 4.83 33.92
CA ALA A 27 -8.17 5.63 32.82
C ALA A 27 -8.53 4.77 31.60
N VAL A 28 -7.68 3.78 31.26
CA VAL A 28 -7.94 2.81 30.18
C VAL A 28 -9.13 1.89 30.50
N ARG A 29 -9.30 1.50 31.78
CA ARG A 29 -10.40 0.60 32.19
C ARG A 29 -11.75 1.32 32.33
N ALA A 30 -11.75 2.62 32.64
CA ALA A 30 -12.97 3.40 32.85
C ALA A 30 -13.68 3.81 31.55
N SER A 31 -13.00 3.82 30.40
CA SER A 31 -13.54 4.29 29.10
C SER A 31 -14.25 3.20 28.27
N GLY A 32 -14.88 2.23 28.93
CA GLY A 32 -15.18 0.86 28.47
C GLY A 32 -16.01 0.61 27.20
N GLU A 33 -16.52 1.62 26.48
CA GLU A 33 -17.36 1.35 25.28
C GLU A 33 -17.02 2.16 24.02
N LEU A 34 -16.21 3.23 24.11
CA LEU A 34 -16.01 4.16 22.98
C LEU A 34 -14.69 3.98 22.20
N TRP A 35 -13.83 3.02 22.57
CA TRP A 35 -12.44 3.00 22.12
C TRP A 35 -11.90 1.63 21.67
N GLY A 36 -12.71 0.83 20.98
CA GLY A 36 -12.20 -0.41 20.35
C GLY A 36 -10.96 -0.16 19.47
N TRP A 37 -10.91 1.00 18.80
CA TRP A 37 -9.78 1.42 17.98
C TRP A 37 -8.54 1.83 18.80
N ALA A 38 -8.66 2.46 19.98
CA ALA A 38 -7.47 2.75 20.79
C ALA A 38 -6.98 1.57 21.61
N VAL A 39 -7.85 0.64 21.99
CA VAL A 39 -7.36 -0.63 22.54
C VAL A 39 -6.56 -1.35 21.46
N ALA A 40 -7.07 -1.44 20.23
CA ALA A 40 -6.32 -2.00 19.10
C ALA A 40 -5.03 -1.22 18.79
N ALA A 41 -5.04 0.11 18.91
CA ALA A 41 -3.84 0.92 18.72
C ALA A 41 -2.83 0.74 19.87
N ALA A 42 -3.29 0.66 21.12
CA ALA A 42 -2.44 0.49 22.30
C ALA A 42 -1.86 -0.93 22.41
N THR A 43 -2.57 -1.94 21.91
CA THR A 43 -2.07 -3.31 21.81
C THR A 43 -1.23 -3.54 20.56
N SER A 44 -1.14 -2.55 19.65
CA SER A 44 -0.27 -2.67 18.49
C SER A 44 1.18 -2.91 18.94
N PRO A 45 1.93 -3.78 18.24
CA PRO A 45 3.32 -4.08 18.58
C PRO A 45 4.18 -2.81 18.59
N LEU A 46 3.79 -1.81 17.80
CA LEU A 46 4.39 -0.49 17.77
C LEU A 46 4.18 0.31 19.05
N ALA A 47 2.94 0.42 19.51
CA ALA A 47 2.62 1.10 20.76
C ALA A 47 3.35 0.46 21.93
N MET A 48 3.43 -0.88 21.96
CA MET A 48 4.18 -1.62 22.98
C MET A 48 5.68 -1.31 22.94
N LYS A 49 6.30 -1.21 21.76
CA LYS A 49 7.70 -0.81 21.61
C LYS A 49 7.93 0.64 22.05
N CYS A 50 7.06 1.58 21.66
CA CYS A 50 7.12 2.97 22.09
C CYS A 50 6.97 3.10 23.62
N LEU A 51 6.02 2.36 24.21
CA LEU A 51 5.84 2.31 25.65
C LEU A 51 7.09 1.76 26.34
N ALA A 52 7.66 0.65 25.83
CA ALA A 52 8.87 0.05 26.36
C ALA A 52 10.06 1.03 26.31
N VAL A 53 10.24 1.78 25.23
CA VAL A 53 11.30 2.79 25.14
C VAL A 53 11.05 3.98 26.05
N MET A 54 9.81 4.43 26.20
CA MET A 54 9.48 5.48 27.19
C MET A 54 9.80 5.02 28.61
N VAL A 55 9.40 3.80 28.98
CA VAL A 55 9.71 3.21 30.29
C VAL A 55 11.22 3.06 30.47
N ALA A 56 11.94 2.55 29.47
CA ALA A 56 13.40 2.43 29.51
C ALA A 56 14.08 3.79 29.65
N GLY A 57 13.57 4.83 28.97
CA GLY A 57 14.03 6.21 29.08
C GLY A 57 13.84 6.78 30.48
N VAL A 58 12.67 6.57 31.09
CA VAL A 58 12.37 6.98 32.47
C VAL A 58 13.29 6.24 33.47
N VAL A 59 13.51 4.94 33.27
CA VAL A 59 14.41 4.14 34.11
C VAL A 59 15.85 4.64 33.98
N ALA A 60 16.34 4.84 32.74
CA ALA A 60 17.68 5.35 32.49
C ALA A 60 17.89 6.75 33.11
N LEU A 61 16.91 7.64 32.98
CA LEU A 61 16.93 8.96 33.60
C LEU A 61 17.00 8.84 35.13
N GLY A 62 16.20 7.95 35.72
CA GLY A 62 16.22 7.66 37.15
C GLY A 62 17.57 7.13 37.63
N VAL A 63 18.23 6.26 36.84
CA VAL A 63 19.57 5.74 37.13
C VAL A 63 20.62 6.84 37.07
N VAL A 64 20.58 7.71 36.04
CA VAL A 64 21.49 8.86 35.93
C VAL A 64 21.32 9.80 37.12
N LEU A 65 20.08 10.13 37.50
CA LEU A 65 19.78 10.92 38.70
C LEU A 65 20.32 10.26 39.98
N ALA A 66 20.13 8.95 40.15
CA ALA A 66 20.65 8.21 41.31
C ALA A 66 22.19 8.19 41.35
N LEU A 67 22.85 8.05 40.20
CA LEU A 67 24.31 8.12 40.07
C LEU A 67 24.83 9.52 40.38
N LEU A 68 24.19 10.58 39.86
CA LEU A 68 24.55 11.97 40.18
C LEU A 68 24.43 12.25 41.69
N VAL A 69 23.42 11.69 42.36
CA VAL A 69 23.27 11.79 43.82
C VAL A 69 24.35 11.00 44.56
N LYS A 70 24.81 9.87 44.02
CA LYS A 70 25.83 9.00 44.65
C LYS A 70 27.25 9.51 44.46
N VAL A 71 27.56 10.05 43.27
CA VAL A 71 28.87 10.57 42.88
C VAL A 71 29.12 11.95 43.47
N ARG A 72 28.07 12.65 43.92
CA ARG A 72 28.20 13.92 44.64
C ARG A 72 29.23 13.74 45.76
N PRO A 73 30.46 14.29 45.61
CA PRO A 73 31.49 14.16 46.62
C PRO A 73 30.91 14.71 47.92
N SER A 74 31.37 14.21 49.06
CA SER A 74 31.03 14.75 50.38
C SER A 74 31.66 16.15 50.56
N ALA A 75 31.41 17.05 49.61
CA ALA A 75 31.68 18.46 49.70
C ALA A 75 30.80 18.96 50.83
N ARG A 76 31.45 19.60 51.81
CA ARG A 76 30.83 20.20 52.99
C ARG A 76 29.53 20.89 52.60
N PRO A 77 28.45 20.76 53.40
CA PRO A 77 27.15 21.34 53.09
C PRO A 77 27.33 22.83 52.81
N VAL A 78 27.34 23.19 51.53
CA VAL A 78 27.32 24.58 51.08
C VAL A 78 26.03 25.14 51.66
N ARG A 79 26.12 26.24 52.42
CA ARG A 79 24.96 26.89 53.04
C ARG A 79 23.94 27.18 51.94
N VAL A 80 22.87 26.37 51.91
CA VAL A 80 21.78 26.37 50.90
C VAL A 80 21.10 27.74 50.78
N ARG A 81 21.30 28.61 51.77
CA ARG A 81 20.85 30.01 51.78
C ARG A 81 21.54 30.91 50.74
N ALA A 82 22.77 30.61 50.31
CA ALA A 82 23.46 31.39 49.28
C ALA A 82 23.08 30.96 47.85
N LEU A 83 22.63 29.71 47.67
CA LEU A 83 22.23 29.19 46.35
C LEU A 83 20.80 29.58 45.93
N HIS A 84 19.96 30.00 46.88
CA HIS A 84 18.59 30.48 46.56
C HIS A 84 18.57 31.83 45.83
N GLY A 85 19.69 32.56 45.80
CA GLY A 85 19.81 33.80 45.01
C GLY A 85 20.07 33.56 43.53
N ASP A 86 20.45 32.34 43.13
CA ASP A 86 20.88 32.01 41.77
C ASP A 86 19.78 31.24 41.02
N GLN A 87 18.65 31.90 40.80
CA GLN A 87 17.46 31.32 40.14
C GLN A 87 17.68 31.02 38.64
N GLY A 88 18.75 31.54 38.03
CA GLY A 88 19.05 31.35 36.61
C GLY A 88 19.48 29.92 36.25
N GLY A 89 20.17 29.22 37.16
CA GLY A 89 20.69 27.88 36.91
C GLY A 89 19.61 26.78 36.90
N THR A 90 18.56 26.94 37.72
CA THR A 90 17.47 25.95 37.81
C THR A 90 16.63 25.91 36.55
N ALA A 91 16.29 27.08 35.99
CA ALA A 91 15.51 27.16 34.75
C ALA A 91 16.25 26.52 33.56
N ALA A 92 17.57 26.68 33.47
CA ALA A 92 18.38 26.05 32.43
C ALA A 92 18.36 24.51 32.52
N ILE A 93 18.39 23.96 33.73
CA ILE A 93 18.33 22.51 33.97
C ILE A 93 16.92 21.96 33.67
N GLU A 94 15.87 22.69 34.06
CA GLU A 94 14.48 22.33 33.75
C GLU A 94 14.24 22.31 32.24
N MET A 95 14.72 23.32 31.51
CA MET A 95 14.62 23.39 30.06
C MET A 95 15.41 22.25 29.38
N ALA A 96 16.63 21.97 29.84
CA ALA A 96 17.47 20.92 29.28
C ALA A 96 16.88 19.52 29.47
N LEU A 97 16.15 19.29 30.57
CA LEU A 97 15.48 18.02 30.82
C LEU A 97 14.20 17.85 29.98
N VAL A 98 13.40 18.90 29.79
CA VAL A 98 12.13 18.82 29.05
C VAL A 98 12.35 18.81 27.54
N PHE A 99 13.36 19.52 27.05
CA PHE A 99 13.64 19.68 25.62
C PHE A 99 13.68 18.36 24.81
N PRO A 100 14.44 17.31 25.19
CA PRO A 100 14.51 16.07 24.41
C PRO A 100 13.16 15.33 24.35
N PHE A 101 12.36 15.38 25.41
CA PHE A 101 11.02 14.78 25.41
C PHE A 101 10.06 15.58 24.53
N GLY A 102 10.08 16.91 24.62
CA GLY A 102 9.30 17.77 23.74
C GLY A 102 9.65 17.56 22.27
N LEU A 103 10.95 17.46 21.96
CA LEU A 103 11.43 17.17 20.61
C LEU A 103 10.96 15.80 20.12
N MET A 104 11.04 14.75 20.96
CA MET A 104 10.55 13.42 20.60
C MET A 104 9.05 13.41 20.29
N ILE A 105 8.23 14.05 21.13
CA ILE A 105 6.78 14.16 20.91
C ILE A 105 6.51 14.92 19.61
N PHE A 106 7.19 16.04 19.38
CA PHE A 106 7.04 16.83 18.16
C PHE A 106 7.38 16.05 16.89
N LEU A 107 8.51 15.31 16.90
CA LEU A 107 8.90 14.46 15.77
C LEU A 107 7.89 13.33 15.54
N MET A 108 7.36 12.72 16.60
CA MET A 108 6.33 11.68 16.49
C MET A 108 5.02 12.23 15.88
N VAL A 109 4.55 13.39 16.34
CA VAL A 109 3.36 14.04 15.77
C VAL A 109 3.58 14.40 14.30
N THR A 110 4.75 14.93 13.96
CA THR A 110 5.11 15.26 12.57
C THR A 110 5.11 14.01 11.68
N GLN A 111 5.67 12.89 12.16
CA GLN A 111 5.66 11.62 11.43
C GLN A 111 4.25 11.07 11.24
N ALA A 112 3.41 11.12 12.29
CA ALA A 112 2.01 10.70 12.20
C ALA A 112 1.24 11.54 11.18
N ALA A 113 1.48 12.86 11.15
CA ALA A 113 0.86 13.76 10.18
C ALA A 113 1.32 13.44 8.73
N ILE A 114 2.61 13.15 8.52
CA ILE A 114 3.14 12.76 7.21
C ILE A 114 2.52 11.43 6.76
N LEU A 115 2.44 10.44 7.64
CA LEU A 115 1.85 9.13 7.33
C LEU A 115 0.35 9.25 7.01
N PHE A 116 -0.37 10.08 7.77
CA PHE A 116 -1.78 10.37 7.51
C PHE A 116 -1.98 11.04 6.13
N ASN A 117 -1.15 12.03 5.80
CA ASN A 117 -1.18 12.66 4.48
C ASN A 117 -0.86 11.66 3.36
N ALA A 118 0.13 10.78 3.57
CA ALA A 118 0.44 9.73 2.60
C ALA A 118 -0.74 8.79 2.39
N ASN A 119 -1.40 8.36 3.47
CA ASN A 119 -2.59 7.52 3.39
C ASN A 119 -3.71 8.19 2.57
N MET A 120 -3.99 9.47 2.82
CA MET A 120 -4.97 10.26 2.06
C MET A 120 -4.65 10.33 0.57
N VAL A 121 -3.37 10.51 0.21
CA VAL A 121 -2.94 10.54 -1.20
C VAL A 121 -3.06 9.17 -1.85
N VAL A 122 -2.77 8.07 -1.14
CA VAL A 122 -2.98 6.71 -1.66
C VAL A 122 -4.47 6.46 -1.90
N HIS A 123 -5.37 6.89 -1.01
CA HIS A 123 -6.81 6.83 -1.26
C HIS A 123 -7.24 7.56 -2.53
N TYR A 124 -6.71 8.77 -2.74
CA TYR A 124 -6.96 9.53 -3.95
C TYR A 124 -6.40 8.83 -5.20
N ALA A 125 -5.20 8.24 -5.11
CA ALA A 125 -4.60 7.48 -6.19
C ALA A 125 -5.42 6.23 -6.56
N THR A 126 -5.92 5.49 -5.56
CA THR A 126 -6.83 4.35 -5.79
C THR A 126 -8.12 4.80 -6.45
N PHE A 127 -8.68 5.94 -6.03
CA PHE A 127 -9.86 6.50 -6.67
C PHE A 127 -9.59 6.89 -8.14
N CYS A 128 -8.45 7.53 -8.44
CA CYS A 128 -8.05 7.85 -9.81
C CYS A 128 -7.89 6.59 -10.68
N ALA A 129 -7.25 5.54 -10.13
CA ALA A 129 -7.14 4.26 -10.82
C ALA A 129 -8.51 3.63 -11.08
N ALA A 130 -9.39 3.61 -10.08
CA ALA A 130 -10.75 3.10 -10.25
C ALA A 130 -11.52 3.86 -11.34
N ARG A 131 -11.42 5.19 -11.37
CA ARG A 131 -12.07 6.03 -12.41
C ARG A 131 -11.51 5.78 -13.82
N VAL A 132 -10.22 5.46 -13.93
CA VAL A 132 -9.64 5.06 -15.21
C VAL A 132 -10.07 3.65 -15.58
N ALA A 133 -10.18 2.73 -14.61
CA ALA A 133 -10.64 1.37 -14.85
C ALA A 133 -12.05 1.33 -15.44
N THR A 134 -12.98 2.16 -14.96
CA THR A 134 -14.36 2.21 -15.49
C THR A 134 -14.42 2.63 -16.97
N VAL A 135 -13.41 3.35 -17.46
CA VAL A 135 -13.34 3.82 -18.86
C VAL A 135 -12.49 2.89 -19.72
N VAL A 136 -11.43 2.31 -19.16
CA VAL A 136 -10.43 1.53 -19.90
C VAL A 136 -10.82 0.05 -20.03
N VAL A 137 -11.40 -0.55 -18.98
CA VAL A 137 -11.87 -1.95 -19.02
C VAL A 137 -12.81 -2.23 -20.20
N PRO A 138 -13.78 -1.33 -20.52
CA PRO A 138 -14.71 -1.50 -21.63
C PRO A 138 -14.11 -1.26 -23.03
N LEU A 139 -12.88 -0.74 -23.12
CA LEU A 139 -12.26 -0.50 -24.42
C LEU A 139 -11.96 -1.82 -25.13
N ASP A 140 -12.01 -1.78 -26.45
CA ASP A 140 -11.58 -2.87 -27.30
C ASP A 140 -10.17 -2.52 -27.83
N LEU A 141 -9.13 -3.11 -27.23
CA LEU A 141 -7.75 -2.87 -27.65
C LEU A 141 -7.34 -3.96 -28.65
N ALA A 142 -6.90 -3.51 -29.83
CA ALA A 142 -6.92 -4.26 -31.09
C ALA A 142 -6.05 -5.52 -31.20
N THR A 143 -5.39 -5.98 -30.13
CA THR A 143 -4.40 -7.07 -30.21
C THR A 143 -4.72 -8.29 -29.36
N GLU A 144 -5.11 -8.17 -28.09
CA GLU A 144 -5.40 -9.35 -27.23
C GLU A 144 -6.44 -9.10 -26.11
N GLU A 145 -6.76 -7.84 -25.82
CA GLU A 145 -7.67 -7.43 -24.74
C GLU A 145 -8.99 -6.92 -25.30
N GLY A 146 -9.90 -7.85 -25.59
CA GLY A 146 -11.26 -7.53 -26.02
C GLY A 146 -12.03 -6.69 -25.00
N ARG A 147 -13.20 -6.20 -25.39
CA ARG A 147 -14.10 -5.43 -24.51
C ARG A 147 -14.35 -6.15 -23.18
N ASN A 148 -14.25 -5.41 -22.07
CA ASN A 148 -14.38 -5.89 -20.69
C ASN A 148 -13.42 -7.00 -20.25
N LEU A 149 -12.50 -7.41 -21.13
CA LEU A 149 -11.47 -8.37 -20.85
C LEU A 149 -10.22 -7.66 -20.33
N VAL A 150 -9.70 -8.12 -19.19
CA VAL A 150 -8.39 -7.72 -18.67
C VAL A 150 -7.53 -8.97 -18.48
N LEU A 151 -6.31 -8.96 -19.04
CA LEU A 151 -5.38 -10.06 -18.87
C LEU A 151 -4.86 -10.08 -17.42
N ASN A 152 -4.78 -11.28 -16.85
CA ASN A 152 -4.31 -11.48 -15.50
C ASN A 152 -2.78 -11.24 -15.44
N PRO A 153 -2.31 -10.26 -14.64
CA PRO A 153 -0.88 -9.95 -14.55
C PRO A 153 -0.06 -11.10 -13.97
N ALA A 154 -0.67 -12.10 -13.32
CA ALA A 154 0.03 -13.24 -12.74
C ALA A 154 0.74 -14.12 -13.79
N LEU A 155 0.28 -14.14 -15.05
CA LEU A 155 0.89 -14.96 -16.10
C LEU A 155 1.90 -14.21 -16.94
N SER A 156 1.74 -12.90 -17.10
CA SER A 156 2.65 -12.06 -17.86
C SER A 156 2.62 -10.65 -17.29
N PRO A 157 3.44 -10.33 -16.28
CA PRO A 157 3.50 -9.00 -15.71
C PRO A 157 3.86 -7.99 -16.81
N GLY A 158 2.98 -7.01 -17.01
CA GLY A 158 3.13 -5.99 -18.05
C GLY A 158 2.51 -6.31 -19.42
N SER A 159 1.81 -7.44 -19.59
CA SER A 159 1.13 -7.74 -20.86
C SER A 159 -0.18 -6.98 -21.06
N SER A 160 -0.88 -6.64 -19.97
CA SER A 160 -2.16 -5.91 -20.05
C SER A 160 -1.94 -4.41 -20.23
N GLU A 161 -2.27 -3.91 -21.43
CA GLU A 161 -2.24 -2.48 -21.72
C GLU A 161 -3.28 -1.73 -20.88
N LYS A 162 -4.46 -2.32 -20.68
CA LYS A 162 -5.51 -1.75 -19.82
C LYS A 162 -5.04 -1.58 -18.38
N LEU A 163 -4.45 -2.63 -17.79
CA LEU A 163 -3.96 -2.59 -16.43
C LEU A 163 -2.82 -1.56 -16.28
N GLU A 164 -1.95 -1.44 -17.28
CA GLU A 164 -0.89 -0.45 -17.30
C GLU A 164 -1.43 0.99 -17.35
N MET A 165 -2.49 1.26 -18.12
CA MET A 165 -3.16 2.57 -18.12
C MET A 165 -3.76 2.90 -16.74
N ILE A 166 -4.43 1.93 -16.11
CA ILE A 166 -4.99 2.06 -14.76
C ILE A 166 -3.87 2.32 -13.73
N ARG A 167 -2.76 1.59 -13.83
CA ARG A 167 -1.59 1.75 -12.96
C ARG A 167 -0.96 3.13 -13.10
N ARG A 168 -0.78 3.63 -14.32
CA ARG A 168 -0.24 4.98 -14.57
C ARG A 168 -1.08 6.08 -13.92
N ALA A 169 -2.40 5.92 -13.89
CA ALA A 169 -3.29 6.87 -13.23
C ALA A 169 -3.01 6.96 -11.71
N ALA A 170 -2.82 5.81 -11.05
CA ALA A 170 -2.39 5.79 -9.64
C ALA A 170 -1.00 6.42 -9.46
N VAL A 171 -0.02 6.03 -10.30
CA VAL A 171 1.37 6.51 -10.22
C VAL A 171 1.45 8.05 -10.32
N VAL A 172 0.71 8.67 -11.24
CA VAL A 172 0.67 10.12 -11.40
C VAL A 172 0.11 10.80 -10.14
N ALA A 173 -0.93 10.22 -9.53
CA ALA A 173 -1.52 10.74 -8.29
C ALA A 173 -0.59 10.58 -7.06
N LEU A 174 0.29 9.57 -7.06
CA LEU A 174 1.25 9.31 -5.98
C LEU A 174 2.52 10.17 -6.05
N MET A 175 2.81 10.77 -7.20
CA MET A 175 4.02 11.59 -7.43
C MET A 175 4.33 12.61 -6.31
N PRO A 176 3.36 13.34 -5.71
CA PRO A 176 3.66 14.31 -4.67
C PRO A 176 4.27 13.71 -3.40
N ILE A 177 3.93 12.47 -3.06
CA ILE A 177 4.42 11.77 -1.85
C ILE A 177 5.56 10.79 -2.15
N SER A 178 5.95 10.65 -3.42
CA SER A 178 7.04 9.77 -3.82
C SER A 178 8.39 10.35 -3.44
N ALA A 179 9.27 9.48 -2.97
CA ALA A 179 10.65 9.83 -2.69
C ALA A 179 11.35 10.21 -4.00
N SER A 180 12.24 11.20 -3.94
CA SER A 180 13.18 11.41 -5.02
C SER A 180 14.23 10.32 -4.93
N LEU A 181 14.25 9.40 -5.90
CA LEU A 181 15.44 8.57 -6.11
C LEU A 181 16.58 9.52 -6.45
N LYS A 182 17.42 9.85 -5.47
CA LYS A 182 18.76 10.31 -5.81
C LYS A 182 19.36 9.11 -6.50
N SER A 183 19.60 9.20 -7.81
CA SER A 183 20.42 8.21 -8.49
C SER A 183 21.76 8.27 -7.78
N THR A 184 21.97 7.39 -6.82
CA THR A 184 23.29 7.18 -6.25
C THR A 184 24.09 6.70 -7.44
N ALA A 185 24.85 7.62 -8.06
CA ALA A 185 25.73 7.40 -9.19
C ALA A 185 26.94 6.56 -8.73
N GLY A 186 26.65 5.44 -8.07
CA GLY A 186 27.57 4.48 -7.50
C GLY A 186 27.34 3.14 -8.17
N GLY A 187 27.92 2.98 -9.36
CA GLY A 187 28.56 1.74 -9.80
C GLY A 187 27.73 0.47 -10.03
N VAL A 188 26.40 0.45 -9.87
CA VAL A 188 25.60 -0.72 -10.26
C VAL A 188 25.28 -0.61 -11.76
N GLY A 189 26.15 -1.21 -12.58
CA GLY A 189 26.09 -1.42 -14.04
C GLY A 189 24.96 -0.72 -14.81
N ASP A 190 25.35 0.25 -15.65
CA ASP A 190 24.54 1.16 -16.48
C ASP A 190 23.47 0.54 -17.41
N SER A 191 23.29 -0.77 -17.43
CA SER A 191 22.32 -1.45 -18.30
C SER A 191 20.86 -1.36 -17.82
N GLY A 192 20.61 -1.23 -16.51
CA GLY A 192 19.23 -1.19 -15.98
C GLY A 192 18.60 0.21 -15.85
N GLY A 193 19.42 1.23 -15.55
CA GLY A 193 18.93 2.60 -15.33
C GLY A 193 18.45 3.31 -16.60
N THR A 194 19.10 3.01 -17.73
CA THR A 194 18.75 3.60 -19.03
C THR A 194 17.40 3.11 -19.54
N ALA A 195 17.02 1.84 -19.31
CA ALA A 195 15.72 1.29 -19.67
C ALA A 195 14.57 2.00 -18.94
N ILE A 196 14.66 2.12 -17.60
CA ILE A 196 13.62 2.81 -16.79
C ILE A 196 13.55 4.29 -17.17
N GLN A 197 14.69 4.94 -17.38
CA GLN A 197 14.74 6.35 -17.77
C GLN A 197 14.16 6.59 -19.18
N ASN A 198 14.36 5.66 -20.11
CA ASN A 198 13.79 5.70 -21.45
C ASN A 198 12.29 5.37 -21.44
N GLU A 199 11.83 4.47 -20.59
CA GLU A 199 10.41 4.15 -20.41
C GLU A 199 9.64 5.27 -19.72
N SER A 200 10.19 5.93 -18.70
CA SER A 200 9.50 7.07 -18.10
C SER A 200 9.51 8.28 -19.02
N SER A 201 10.61 8.51 -19.75
CA SER A 201 10.64 9.51 -20.83
C SER A 201 9.62 9.17 -21.92
N SER A 202 9.46 7.90 -22.29
CA SER A 202 8.48 7.48 -23.29
C SER A 202 7.05 7.49 -22.76
N ALA A 203 6.80 7.25 -21.47
CA ALA A 203 5.50 7.36 -20.83
C ALA A 203 5.06 8.82 -20.68
N PHE A 204 5.95 9.71 -20.24
CA PHE A 204 5.72 11.16 -20.26
C PHE A 204 5.54 11.67 -21.68
N LYS A 205 6.30 11.13 -22.65
CA LYS A 205 6.04 11.41 -24.06
C LYS A 205 4.69 10.86 -24.47
N ARG A 206 4.27 9.63 -24.18
CA ARG A 206 2.94 9.10 -24.55
C ARG A 206 1.81 9.93 -23.95
N LEU A 207 1.94 10.36 -22.68
CA LEU A 207 1.04 11.32 -22.04
C LEU A 207 0.97 12.68 -22.75
N GLY A 208 2.00 13.06 -23.50
CA GLY A 208 2.09 14.37 -24.19
C GLY A 208 2.34 14.32 -25.70
N ALA A 209 2.31 13.16 -26.36
CA ALA A 209 2.73 12.96 -27.75
C ALA A 209 1.56 12.51 -28.63
N GLU A 210 0.54 11.86 -28.07
CA GLU A 210 -0.73 11.70 -28.78
C GLU A 210 -1.48 13.03 -28.89
N ASP A 211 -1.28 13.91 -27.91
CA ASP A 211 -1.83 15.25 -27.94
C ASP A 211 -0.71 16.22 -28.36
N LYS A 212 -0.77 16.78 -29.58
CA LYS A 212 0.17 17.78 -30.12
C LYS A 212 0.16 19.11 -29.34
N ARG A 213 -0.12 19.10 -28.03
CA ARG A 213 -0.22 20.29 -27.20
C ARG A 213 1.18 20.82 -26.91
N PRO A 214 1.53 22.02 -27.39
CA PRO A 214 2.90 22.55 -27.34
C PRO A 214 3.48 22.71 -25.94
N TRP A 215 2.63 22.80 -24.91
CA TRP A 215 3.05 23.14 -23.56
C TRP A 215 3.80 21.99 -22.87
N PHE A 216 3.41 20.73 -23.07
CA PHE A 216 4.08 19.58 -22.43
C PHE A 216 5.46 19.30 -23.05
N TYR A 217 5.55 19.46 -24.37
CA TYR A 217 6.82 19.38 -25.09
C TYR A 217 7.75 20.56 -24.76
N MET A 218 7.21 21.78 -24.60
CA MET A 218 7.99 22.95 -24.15
C MET A 218 8.55 22.78 -22.73
N LEU A 219 7.77 22.17 -21.86
CA LEU A 219 8.13 21.95 -20.46
C LEU A 219 9.22 20.87 -20.28
N SER A 220 9.26 19.86 -21.16
CA SER A 220 10.24 18.78 -21.09
C SER A 220 11.55 19.04 -21.85
N THR A 221 11.55 19.91 -22.87
CA THR A 221 12.71 20.12 -23.76
C THR A 221 13.58 21.33 -23.44
N LYS A 222 13.11 22.28 -22.63
CA LYS A 222 13.92 23.45 -22.27
C LYS A 222 14.81 23.14 -21.05
N PRO A 223 16.15 23.12 -21.18
CA PRO A 223 17.07 22.81 -20.07
C PRO A 223 17.01 23.80 -18.90
N SER A 224 16.37 24.96 -19.10
CA SER A 224 16.14 26.00 -18.10
C SER A 224 14.86 25.84 -17.26
N TYR A 225 13.92 24.96 -17.65
CA TYR A 225 12.82 24.53 -16.79
C TYR A 225 13.36 23.44 -15.85
N SER A 226 14.12 23.89 -14.85
CA SER A 226 13.64 24.17 -13.50
C SER A 226 13.72 22.88 -12.68
N PRO A 227 14.53 22.83 -11.62
CA PRO A 227 14.72 21.69 -10.72
C PRO A 227 13.45 20.90 -10.35
N TRP A 228 12.29 21.55 -10.41
CA TRP A 228 10.97 20.92 -10.29
C TRP A 228 10.73 19.76 -11.26
N PHE A 229 11.01 19.87 -12.57
CA PHE A 229 10.78 18.77 -13.52
C PHE A 229 11.67 17.58 -13.24
N LYS A 230 12.94 17.83 -12.89
CA LYS A 230 13.87 16.77 -12.49
C LYS A 230 13.36 16.05 -11.25
N ARG A 231 12.79 16.78 -10.29
CA ARG A 231 12.17 16.22 -9.08
C ARG A 231 10.91 15.42 -9.42
N ALA A 232 9.97 15.98 -10.18
CA ALA A 232 8.73 15.32 -10.59
C ALA A 232 9.02 14.03 -11.38
N LYS A 233 10.02 14.06 -12.29
CA LYS A 233 10.48 12.87 -13.00
C LYS A 233 11.04 11.83 -12.03
N ALA A 234 11.92 12.21 -11.11
CA ALA A 234 12.49 11.27 -10.13
C ALA A 234 11.42 10.67 -9.20
N GLN A 235 10.39 11.45 -8.87
CA GLN A 235 9.24 11.00 -8.08
C GLN A 235 8.36 10.02 -8.87
N TYR A 236 8.09 10.31 -10.15
CA TYR A 236 7.41 9.38 -11.04
C TYR A 236 8.21 8.10 -11.23
N ASP A 237 9.52 8.20 -11.47
CA ASP A 237 10.42 7.05 -11.61
C ASP A 237 10.41 6.17 -10.36
N TYR A 238 10.31 6.77 -9.16
CA TYR A 238 10.15 6.03 -7.91
C TYR A 238 8.80 5.31 -7.85
N ALA A 239 7.69 6.03 -8.04
CA ALA A 239 6.35 5.44 -7.97
C ALA A 239 6.14 4.34 -9.02
N ASN A 240 6.75 4.49 -10.20
CA ASN A 240 6.71 3.53 -11.29
C ASN A 240 7.73 2.39 -11.16
N GLY A 241 8.72 2.55 -10.28
CA GLY A 241 9.88 1.67 -10.20
C GLY A 241 9.62 0.34 -9.53
N GLU A 242 10.66 -0.49 -9.52
CA GLU A 242 10.69 -1.78 -8.83
C GLU A 242 11.64 -1.70 -7.63
N ILE A 243 11.25 -2.34 -6.54
CA ILE A 243 12.04 -2.58 -5.33
C ILE A 243 12.40 -4.06 -5.23
N THR A 244 13.56 -4.37 -4.67
CA THR A 244 14.01 -5.76 -4.51
C THR A 244 13.61 -6.27 -3.13
N ALA A 245 12.43 -6.88 -3.00
CA ALA A 245 12.04 -7.55 -1.76
C ALA A 245 12.67 -8.96 -1.67
N GLN A 246 12.72 -9.58 -0.47
CA GLN A 246 13.39 -10.87 -0.16
C GLN A 246 12.92 -12.12 -0.96
N GLY A 247 12.21 -11.96 -2.07
CA GLY A 247 11.80 -13.02 -2.99
C GLY A 247 11.65 -12.57 -4.45
N GLY A 248 12.06 -11.35 -4.82
CA GLY A 248 11.96 -10.88 -6.19
C GLY A 248 11.85 -9.36 -6.34
N LYS A 249 11.76 -8.90 -7.58
CA LYS A 249 11.43 -7.51 -7.90
C LYS A 249 9.94 -7.29 -7.75
N VAL A 250 9.57 -6.28 -6.99
CA VAL A 250 8.18 -5.93 -6.66
C VAL A 250 7.98 -4.49 -7.08
N LEU A 251 6.89 -4.16 -7.77
CA LEU A 251 6.58 -2.76 -8.11
C LEU A 251 6.32 -1.94 -6.83
N VAL A 252 6.82 -0.71 -6.80
CA VAL A 252 6.56 0.25 -5.70
C VAL A 252 5.07 0.55 -5.60
N THR A 253 4.42 0.73 -6.75
CA THR A 253 2.98 0.87 -6.88
C THR A 253 2.44 -0.36 -7.58
N GLN A 254 1.78 -1.23 -6.84
CA GLN A 254 1.04 -2.35 -7.42
C GLN A 254 -0.43 -1.96 -7.55
N VAL A 255 -1.01 -2.27 -8.69
CA VAL A 255 -2.44 -2.11 -8.91
C VAL A 255 -3.00 -3.45 -9.33
N GLU A 256 -4.01 -3.89 -8.61
CA GLU A 256 -4.69 -5.16 -8.81
C GLU A 256 -6.18 -4.87 -8.97
N LEU A 257 -6.79 -5.41 -10.03
CA LEU A 257 -8.23 -5.54 -10.10
C LEU A 257 -8.61 -6.81 -9.33
N MET A 258 -9.26 -6.63 -8.18
CA MET A 258 -9.65 -7.76 -7.36
C MET A 258 -10.80 -8.51 -8.01
N LYS A 259 -10.73 -9.84 -7.98
CA LYS A 259 -11.85 -10.68 -8.33
C LYS A 259 -13.08 -10.32 -7.48
N PRO A 260 -14.25 -10.13 -8.11
CA PRO A 260 -15.52 -9.97 -7.42
C PRO A 260 -15.72 -11.06 -6.36
N GLU A 261 -16.41 -10.75 -5.27
CA GLU A 261 -16.58 -11.71 -4.17
C GLU A 261 -17.31 -12.99 -4.62
N HIS A 262 -18.25 -12.86 -5.55
CA HIS A 262 -18.96 -13.99 -6.14
C HIS A 262 -18.07 -14.92 -7.00
N TRP A 263 -16.85 -14.51 -7.36
CA TRP A 263 -15.86 -15.38 -8.02
C TRP A 263 -15.01 -16.18 -7.01
N ARG A 264 -14.98 -15.78 -5.74
CA ARG A 264 -14.17 -16.45 -4.71
C ARG A 264 -14.79 -17.76 -4.26
N THR A 265 -16.10 -17.82 -4.26
CA THR A 265 -16.82 -19.08 -4.12
C THR A 265 -16.82 -19.73 -5.49
N PRO A 266 -16.09 -20.85 -5.71
CA PRO A 266 -16.42 -21.68 -6.87
C PRO A 266 -17.93 -21.91 -6.79
N PRO A 267 -18.69 -21.76 -7.89
CA PRO A 267 -20.11 -22.01 -7.86
C PRO A 267 -20.26 -23.33 -7.13
N SER A 268 -21.01 -23.33 -6.01
CA SER A 268 -21.31 -24.57 -5.30
C SER A 268 -21.68 -25.56 -6.39
N PRO A 269 -21.12 -26.78 -6.44
CA PRO A 269 -21.50 -27.73 -7.45
C PRO A 269 -23.00 -27.92 -7.28
N HIS A 270 -23.77 -27.12 -8.01
CA HIS A 270 -25.15 -27.38 -8.30
C HIS A 270 -24.99 -28.75 -8.91
N ARG A 271 -25.46 -29.72 -8.12
CA ARG A 271 -25.61 -31.10 -8.51
C ARG A 271 -26.23 -30.98 -9.90
N TRP A 272 -25.37 -31.07 -10.92
CA TRP A 272 -25.79 -31.33 -12.28
C TRP A 272 -26.56 -32.62 -12.05
N ASP A 273 -27.88 -32.48 -12.07
CA ASP A 273 -28.76 -33.55 -11.67
C ASP A 273 -28.64 -34.56 -12.82
N HIS A 274 -27.62 -35.41 -12.74
CA HIS A 274 -27.34 -36.45 -13.72
C HIS A 274 -28.58 -37.35 -13.88
N ASN A 275 -29.49 -37.33 -12.91
CA ASN A 275 -30.78 -38.00 -12.93
C ASN A 275 -31.79 -37.39 -13.94
N ARG A 276 -31.49 -36.28 -14.62
CA ARG A 276 -32.31 -35.79 -15.75
C ARG A 276 -31.88 -36.38 -17.10
N ILE A 277 -30.78 -37.15 -17.15
CA ILE A 277 -30.29 -37.86 -18.35
C ILE A 277 -30.48 -39.38 -18.21
N ASP A 278 -31.48 -39.83 -17.44
CA ASP A 278 -31.91 -41.24 -17.45
C ASP A 278 -32.90 -41.55 -18.59
N GLY A 279 -33.21 -40.57 -19.43
CA GLY A 279 -33.77 -40.81 -20.76
C GLY A 279 -32.65 -41.30 -21.68
N GLY A 280 -32.44 -42.61 -21.73
CA GLY A 280 -31.32 -43.26 -22.40
C GLY A 280 -30.92 -42.66 -23.74
N PHE A 281 -29.77 -41.96 -23.75
CA PHE A 281 -29.01 -41.69 -24.96
C PHE A 281 -28.35 -43.01 -25.39
N THR A 282 -28.96 -43.70 -26.34
CA THR A 282 -28.28 -44.77 -27.06
C THR A 282 -27.17 -44.18 -27.92
N GLU A 283 -26.06 -44.91 -28.05
CA GLU A 283 -24.79 -44.57 -28.71
C GLU A 283 -24.89 -44.14 -30.21
N GLY A 284 -26.11 -43.99 -30.75
CA GLY A 284 -26.40 -43.59 -32.13
C GLY A 284 -27.07 -42.22 -32.32
N ASP A 285 -27.44 -41.50 -31.26
CA ASP A 285 -28.16 -40.20 -31.35
C ASP A 285 -27.25 -38.97 -31.19
N TRP A 286 -25.94 -39.13 -31.39
CA TRP A 286 -25.02 -38.00 -31.51
C TRP A 286 -25.20 -37.35 -32.88
N ASP A 287 -26.09 -36.36 -32.94
CA ASP A 287 -26.15 -35.41 -34.05
C ASP A 287 -25.10 -34.30 -33.83
N PRO A 288 -23.98 -34.29 -34.57
CA PRO A 288 -22.98 -33.22 -34.48
C PRO A 288 -23.53 -31.85 -34.88
N GLN A 289 -24.74 -31.76 -35.43
CA GLN A 289 -25.40 -30.49 -35.71
C GLN A 289 -26.10 -29.87 -34.49
N ASN A 290 -26.29 -30.62 -33.39
CA ASN A 290 -27.02 -30.14 -32.20
C ASN A 290 -26.11 -29.68 -31.04
N VAL A 291 -24.79 -29.72 -31.23
CA VAL A 291 -23.79 -29.23 -30.26
C VAL A 291 -23.84 -27.70 -30.10
N SER A 292 -24.54 -26.98 -30.99
CA SER A 292 -24.76 -25.54 -30.88
C SER A 292 -25.55 -25.13 -29.63
N ASN A 293 -26.35 -26.02 -29.06
CA ASN A 293 -27.25 -25.69 -27.94
C ASN A 293 -26.60 -25.92 -26.56
N LEU A 294 -25.49 -26.68 -26.49
CA LEU A 294 -24.68 -26.82 -25.27
C LEU A 294 -23.83 -25.58 -24.96
N HIS A 295 -23.82 -24.59 -25.87
CA HIS A 295 -23.17 -23.30 -25.65
C HIS A 295 -23.97 -22.37 -24.73
N GLU A 296 -25.29 -22.61 -24.58
CA GLU A 296 -26.21 -21.69 -23.89
C GLU A 296 -26.10 -21.74 -22.35
N ASP A 297 -25.56 -22.82 -21.78
CA ASP A 297 -25.51 -23.03 -20.32
C ASP A 297 -24.16 -22.67 -19.66
N CYS A 298 -23.13 -22.26 -20.43
CA CYS A 298 -21.93 -21.68 -19.80
C CYS A 298 -22.26 -20.19 -19.55
N PRO A 299 -22.30 -19.70 -18.29
CA PRO A 299 -22.79 -18.37 -17.93
C PRO A 299 -21.96 -17.19 -18.52
N TYR A 300 -20.91 -17.50 -19.28
CA TYR A 300 -20.08 -16.55 -20.02
C TYR A 300 -19.98 -16.94 -21.51
N PRO A 301 -21.07 -16.86 -22.31
CA PRO A 301 -21.02 -17.10 -23.74
C PRO A 301 -20.53 -15.82 -24.45
N GLY A 302 -19.30 -15.41 -24.14
CA GLY A 302 -18.72 -14.16 -24.62
C GLY A 302 -17.72 -14.35 -25.76
N GLY A 303 -18.22 -14.51 -26.99
CA GLY A 303 -17.64 -13.81 -28.14
C GLY A 303 -16.45 -14.39 -28.94
N TYR A 304 -16.00 -15.63 -28.73
CA TYR A 304 -15.05 -16.25 -29.69
C TYR A 304 -15.75 -17.21 -30.65
N THR A 305 -16.10 -16.71 -31.84
CA THR A 305 -16.60 -17.52 -32.97
C THR A 305 -15.54 -18.44 -33.60
N GLU A 306 -14.32 -18.48 -33.07
CA GLU A 306 -13.20 -19.31 -33.57
C GLU A 306 -13.03 -20.66 -32.86
N TRP A 307 -13.95 -21.08 -31.99
CA TRP A 307 -13.99 -22.47 -31.50
C TRP A 307 -14.26 -23.51 -32.60
N ARG A 308 -14.50 -23.07 -33.85
CA ARG A 308 -14.95 -23.92 -34.95
C ARG A 308 -13.89 -24.80 -35.60
N ASP A 309 -12.60 -24.68 -35.27
CA ASP A 309 -11.53 -25.42 -35.97
C ASP A 309 -10.58 -26.29 -35.10
N MET A 310 -10.89 -26.50 -33.81
CA MET A 310 -10.19 -27.51 -32.98
C MET A 310 -10.79 -28.92 -33.12
N GLY A 311 -11.45 -29.21 -34.25
CA GLY A 311 -12.19 -30.45 -34.53
C GLY A 311 -11.36 -31.70 -34.80
N GLY A 312 -10.17 -31.85 -34.21
CA GLY A 312 -9.26 -32.95 -34.55
C GLY A 312 -8.64 -33.75 -33.40
N TYR A 313 -8.71 -33.30 -32.14
CA TYR A 313 -7.79 -33.86 -31.12
C TYR A 313 -8.36 -34.21 -29.74
N TYR A 314 -9.66 -34.06 -29.47
CA TYR A 314 -10.21 -34.23 -28.11
C TYR A 314 -11.39 -35.21 -27.96
N ASP A 315 -11.62 -36.11 -28.92
CA ASP A 315 -12.77 -37.04 -28.99
C ASP A 315 -12.78 -38.22 -27.97
N ARG A 316 -12.05 -38.18 -26.86
CA ARG A 316 -12.13 -39.27 -25.85
C ARG A 316 -12.39 -38.88 -24.41
N PHE A 317 -12.54 -37.59 -24.09
CA PHE A 317 -12.91 -37.16 -22.74
C PHE A 317 -13.91 -36.00 -22.79
N HIS A 318 -15.16 -36.31 -23.16
CA HIS A 318 -16.28 -35.36 -23.18
C HIS A 318 -16.82 -35.07 -21.78
N VAL A 319 -16.09 -34.27 -21.01
CA VAL A 319 -16.72 -33.36 -20.07
C VAL A 319 -16.41 -31.97 -20.59
N PRO A 320 -17.41 -31.17 -21.03
CA PRO A 320 -17.17 -29.79 -21.40
C PRO A 320 -16.68 -29.05 -20.14
N ARG A 321 -15.37 -28.96 -19.98
CA ARG A 321 -14.78 -28.04 -19.03
C ARG A 321 -14.99 -26.68 -19.68
N CYS A 322 -15.86 -25.84 -19.10
CA CYS A 322 -15.70 -24.39 -19.26
C CYS A 322 -14.26 -24.14 -18.79
N ASN A 323 -13.33 -24.00 -19.74
CA ASN A 323 -11.95 -23.75 -19.45
C ASN A 323 -11.95 -22.31 -18.97
N PHE A 324 -12.21 -22.10 -17.68
CA PHE A 324 -11.92 -20.86 -17.00
C PHE A 324 -10.44 -20.66 -17.24
N GLN A 325 -10.08 -19.97 -18.32
CA GLN A 325 -8.74 -19.46 -18.49
C GLN A 325 -8.57 -18.56 -17.28
N LEU A 326 -7.83 -19.06 -16.27
CA LEU A 326 -7.51 -18.36 -15.02
C LEU A 326 -6.79 -17.02 -15.27
N ASP A 327 -6.50 -16.79 -16.55
CA ASP A 327 -5.64 -15.79 -17.15
C ASP A 327 -6.43 -14.59 -17.65
N ARG A 328 -7.77 -14.65 -17.66
CA ARG A 328 -8.64 -13.58 -18.17
C ARG A 328 -9.70 -13.22 -17.13
N MET A 329 -9.85 -11.92 -16.88
CA MET A 329 -10.94 -11.37 -16.09
C MET A 329 -11.93 -10.72 -17.05
N ASP A 330 -13.10 -11.32 -17.21
CA ASP A 330 -14.21 -10.78 -18.01
C ASP A 330 -15.21 -10.12 -17.07
N TYR A 331 -15.29 -8.79 -17.11
CA TYR A 331 -16.17 -8.02 -16.23
C TYR A 331 -17.53 -7.79 -16.86
N HIS A 332 -18.60 -8.02 -16.10
CA HIS A 332 -19.94 -7.70 -16.56
C HIS A 332 -20.18 -6.18 -16.63
N TYR A 333 -21.20 -5.79 -17.39
CA TYR A 333 -21.70 -4.43 -17.39
C TYR A 333 -22.28 -4.09 -16.01
N HIS A 334 -22.00 -2.87 -15.53
CA HIS A 334 -22.39 -2.37 -14.21
C HIS A 334 -21.83 -3.16 -13.02
N GLU A 335 -20.91 -4.09 -13.25
CA GLU A 335 -20.22 -4.79 -12.18
C GLU A 335 -19.28 -3.87 -11.42
N ASP A 336 -19.19 -4.05 -10.11
CA ASP A 336 -18.28 -3.31 -9.27
C ASP A 336 -16.81 -3.71 -9.52
N LEU A 337 -16.05 -2.80 -10.12
CA LEU A 337 -14.61 -2.91 -10.29
C LEU A 337 -13.91 -2.56 -8.99
N ASN A 338 -13.38 -3.59 -8.33
CA ASN A 338 -12.62 -3.43 -7.11
C ASN A 338 -11.15 -3.19 -7.42
N VAL A 339 -10.68 -1.95 -7.33
CA VAL A 339 -9.28 -1.59 -7.56
C VAL A 339 -8.54 -1.53 -6.23
N ARG A 340 -7.51 -2.36 -6.11
CA ARG A 340 -6.56 -2.33 -4.99
C ARG A 340 -5.28 -1.65 -5.44
N VAL A 341 -4.87 -0.62 -4.72
CA VAL A 341 -3.54 -0.02 -4.85
C VAL A 341 -2.74 -0.36 -3.59
N THR A 342 -1.55 -0.90 -3.82
CA THR A 342 -0.54 -1.12 -2.79
C THR A 342 0.63 -0.20 -3.09
N TYR A 343 0.98 0.67 -2.14
CA TYR A 343 2.07 1.63 -2.30
C TYR A 343 3.10 1.48 -1.18
N GLN A 344 4.37 1.45 -1.56
CA GLN A 344 5.49 1.40 -0.62
C GLN A 344 5.96 2.81 -0.30
N PHE A 345 5.55 3.34 0.86
CA PHE A 345 5.87 4.70 1.29
C PHE A 345 7.18 4.74 2.08
N LEU A 346 8.21 5.37 1.52
CA LEU A 346 9.52 5.52 2.18
C LEU A 346 9.45 6.42 3.42
N LEU A 347 9.94 5.93 4.55
CA LEU A 347 10.06 6.70 5.78
C LEU A 347 11.44 7.36 5.84
N GLU A 348 11.50 8.70 5.74
CA GLU A 348 12.77 9.45 5.72
C GLU A 348 13.53 9.43 7.06
N VAL A 349 12.93 8.93 8.13
CA VAL A 349 13.54 9.02 9.48
C VAL A 349 14.39 7.79 9.76
N PRO A 350 15.72 7.92 9.84
CA PRO A 350 16.65 6.78 9.95
C PRO A 350 16.47 5.95 11.22
N TYR A 351 15.86 6.53 12.27
CA TYR A 351 15.62 5.83 13.52
C TYR A 351 14.31 5.04 13.56
N ALA A 352 13.36 5.32 12.66
CA ALA A 352 12.05 4.66 12.65
C ALA A 352 12.21 3.13 12.50
N ASN A 353 13.21 2.68 11.74
CA ASN A 353 13.67 1.29 11.61
C ASN A 353 13.70 0.52 12.95
N ARG A 354 14.39 1.09 13.95
CA ARG A 354 14.64 0.40 15.22
C ARG A 354 13.37 0.25 16.06
N PHE A 355 12.37 1.08 15.80
CA PHE A 355 11.12 1.15 16.56
C PHE A 355 9.96 0.43 15.85
N LEU A 356 9.88 0.49 14.53
CA LEU A 356 8.82 -0.15 13.74
C LEU A 356 9.04 -1.67 13.63
N GLY A 357 10.29 -2.14 13.69
CA GLY A 357 10.63 -3.57 13.68
C GLY A 357 10.57 -4.23 12.30
N GLU A 358 10.76 -5.55 12.28
CA GLU A 358 10.97 -6.34 11.05
C GLU A 358 9.77 -6.36 10.08
N GLU A 359 8.56 -6.03 10.54
CA GLU A 359 7.35 -5.99 9.71
C GLU A 359 7.36 -4.87 8.64
N ALA A 360 8.24 -3.87 8.78
CA ALA A 360 8.39 -2.77 7.81
C ALA A 360 9.70 -2.87 7.00
N GLN A 361 10.27 -4.08 6.85
CA GLN A 361 11.41 -4.29 5.98
C GLN A 361 10.99 -4.42 4.53
N VAL A 362 10.92 -3.27 3.86
CA VAL A 362 10.96 -3.22 2.42
C VAL A 362 12.43 -3.13 2.06
N ALA A 363 13.01 -4.21 1.56
CA ALA A 363 14.38 -4.17 1.07
C ALA A 363 14.44 -3.18 -0.12
N GLY A 364 14.84 -1.94 0.18
CA GLY A 364 15.32 -1.01 -0.82
C GLY A 364 16.57 -1.60 -1.50
N ARG A 365 17.01 -0.94 -2.58
CA ARG A 365 18.11 -1.38 -3.46
C ARG A 365 19.41 -1.79 -2.74
N ASP A 366 19.61 -1.31 -1.49
CA ASP A 366 20.77 -1.62 -0.63
C ASP A 366 20.40 -2.24 0.75
N GLY A 367 19.13 -2.62 0.98
CA GLY A 367 18.66 -3.21 2.25
C GLY A 367 18.68 -2.27 3.48
N LYS A 368 18.87 -0.96 3.27
CA LYS A 368 19.02 0.05 4.35
C LYS A 368 17.86 1.04 4.45
N GLU A 369 16.97 1.03 3.46
CA GLU A 369 15.83 1.93 3.37
C GLU A 369 14.57 1.22 3.90
N PHE A 370 13.68 1.98 4.55
CA PHE A 370 12.46 1.44 5.16
C PHE A 370 11.26 2.07 4.48
N ALA A 371 10.35 1.23 4.01
CA ALA A 371 9.06 1.69 3.54
C ALA A 371 7.94 1.00 4.31
N THR A 372 6.84 1.72 4.47
CA THR A 372 5.60 1.19 5.02
C THR A 372 4.64 0.94 3.87
N GLU A 373 4.02 -0.23 3.88
CA GLU A 373 3.05 -0.60 2.87
C GLU A 373 1.69 0.00 3.20
N ILE A 374 1.16 0.82 2.30
CA ILE A 374 -0.19 1.36 2.39
C ILE A 374 -1.05 0.63 1.36
N ARG A 375 -2.10 -0.05 1.84
CA ARG A 375 -3.05 -0.78 1.00
C ARG A 375 -4.42 -0.13 1.06
N VAL A 376 -4.95 0.23 -0.10
CA VAL A 376 -6.29 0.80 -0.21
C VAL A 376 -7.07 0.09 -1.30
N ILE A 377 -8.33 -0.20 -1.02
CA ILE A 377 -9.30 -0.77 -1.95
C ILE A 377 -10.41 0.25 -2.18
N VAL A 378 -10.72 0.53 -3.44
CA VAL A 378 -11.88 1.33 -3.85
C VAL A 378 -12.69 0.52 -4.85
N SER A 379 -14.01 0.62 -4.74
CA SER A 379 -14.95 -0.04 -5.64
C SER A 379 -15.70 1.01 -6.45
N LEU A 380 -15.78 0.84 -7.77
CA LEU A 380 -16.60 1.67 -8.66
C LEU A 380 -17.31 0.80 -9.70
N SER A 381 -18.56 1.15 -10.01
CA SER A 381 -19.35 0.47 -11.04
C SER A 381 -18.71 0.61 -12.42
N ASN A 382 -18.66 -0.49 -13.17
CA ASN A 382 -18.28 -0.53 -14.58
C ASN A 382 -19.39 0.14 -15.43
N GLU A 383 -19.28 1.44 -15.66
CA GLU A 383 -20.24 2.20 -16.47
C GLU A 383 -20.13 1.94 -17.99
N GLY A 384 -19.20 1.08 -18.40
CA GLY A 384 -18.92 0.74 -19.80
C GLY A 384 -19.96 -0.07 -20.56
N GLY A 385 -21.25 0.10 -20.26
CA GLY A 385 -22.37 -0.50 -20.97
C GLY A 385 -22.20 -0.39 -22.49
N PRO A 386 -22.76 -1.32 -23.30
CA PRO A 386 -22.94 -1.01 -24.71
C PRO A 386 -23.70 0.31 -24.71
N GLU A 387 -23.12 1.34 -25.31
CA GLU A 387 -23.91 2.48 -25.77
C GLU A 387 -25.11 1.81 -26.43
N VAL A 388 -26.30 1.93 -25.83
CA VAL A 388 -27.52 1.32 -26.35
C VAL A 388 -27.60 1.91 -27.74
N ARG A 389 -27.14 1.16 -28.75
CA ARG A 389 -27.09 1.69 -30.09
C ARG A 389 -28.54 2.00 -30.39
N PRO A 390 -28.90 3.23 -30.77
CA PRO A 390 -30.30 3.59 -31.01
C PRO A 390 -31.01 2.74 -32.08
N LYS A 391 -30.30 1.78 -32.70
CA LYS A 391 -30.83 0.84 -33.69
C LYS A 391 -31.70 -0.27 -33.09
N ASP A 392 -31.64 -0.54 -31.79
CA ASP A 392 -32.42 -1.62 -31.17
C ASP A 392 -33.78 -1.15 -30.59
N TYR A 393 -34.13 0.13 -30.74
CA TYR A 393 -35.44 0.67 -30.34
C TYR A 393 -36.55 0.53 -31.41
N ASN A 394 -36.23 -0.02 -32.58
CA ASN A 394 -37.17 -0.14 -33.72
C ASN A 394 -37.47 -1.60 -34.12
N ARG A 395 -37.55 -2.53 -33.16
CA ARG A 395 -38.15 -3.86 -33.40
C ARG A 395 -39.30 -4.14 -32.46
#